data_AF-A0A437A9S5-F1
#
_entry.id   AF-A0A437A9S5-F1
#
_cell.length_a   1.000
_cell.length_b   1.000
_cell.length_c   1.000
_cell.angle_alpha   90.00
_cell.angle_beta   90.00
_cell.angle_gamma   90.00
#
_symmetry.space_group_name_H-M   'P 1'
#
loop_
_entity.id
_entity.type
_entity.pdbx_description
1 polymer ?
#
loop_
_entity_poly.entity_id
_entity_poly.type
_entity_poly.pdbx_seq_one_letter_code
_entity_poly.pdbx_strand_id
1 'polypeptide(L)'
;MSTITSGALQSGYPPIIPPDFSANQPKTIRLYPLSNYTFGTKENQPEEDPSVLARLQRLQEHYEKHGMRRTSNAFFKLPGDYLQPEEDEISGFKARLNERLAPVGNQFSGEGVNDEWEIGDTLAQWWRPNFETFLYPFIPAHVTRPKEVKKLYFIHLPRSKVLSVPKNMKLLAVPLFELYDNTARYGPQLSAIPHLLSRYNFEFVDENGKVIAITPGSGSMSGNPSTKVLAGGSGANGEAADERRDHEMGDTGCNRDNQWAGAMFVNGRSKKRRMSERLATTAEEGGCEREEVRLDTPDMETEREKHIMEANEEEERRRELRRMQKAREAKTETKPEYEDI
;
A
#
# COMPACT_ATOMS: atom_id res chain seq x y z
N MET A 1 40.99 56.29 -20.57
CA MET A 1 40.79 54.84 -20.79
C MET A 1 41.81 54.10 -19.94
N SER A 2 41.45 53.79 -18.69
CA SER A 2 42.35 53.07 -17.77
C SER A 2 42.29 51.57 -18.09
N THR A 3 43.38 51.02 -18.62
CA THR A 3 43.56 49.58 -18.84
C THR A 3 43.81 48.89 -17.50
N ILE A 4 42.73 48.45 -16.86
CA ILE A 4 42.81 47.56 -15.69
C ILE A 4 43.26 46.18 -16.20
N THR A 5 44.37 45.67 -15.67
CA THR A 5 44.90 44.33 -15.99
C THR A 5 43.91 43.25 -15.57
N SER A 6 43.75 42.20 -16.37
CA SER A 6 42.74 41.13 -16.18
C SER A 6 42.77 40.48 -14.79
N GLY A 7 43.95 40.41 -14.16
CA GLY A 7 44.13 39.89 -12.81
C GLY A 7 43.65 40.81 -11.68
N ALA A 8 43.52 42.12 -11.93
CA ALA A 8 42.99 43.08 -10.97
C ALA A 8 41.45 43.15 -10.95
N LEU A 9 40.77 42.44 -11.87
CA LEU A 9 39.30 42.34 -11.96
C LEU A 9 38.71 41.20 -11.13
N GLN A 10 39.54 40.35 -10.52
CA GLN A 10 39.08 39.22 -9.72
C GLN A 10 39.45 39.43 -8.25
N SER A 11 38.45 39.56 -7.39
CA SER A 11 38.67 39.58 -5.94
C SER A 11 39.16 38.21 -5.48
N GLY A 12 40.27 38.15 -4.73
CA GLY A 12 40.83 36.89 -4.21
C GLY A 12 39.91 36.11 -3.26
N TYR A 13 38.82 36.73 -2.81
CA TYR A 13 37.77 36.09 -2.00
C TYR A 13 36.39 36.42 -2.60
N PRO A 14 35.82 35.54 -3.46
CA PRO A 14 34.45 35.73 -3.91
C PRO A 14 33.48 35.67 -2.73
N PRO A 15 32.31 36.34 -2.82
CA PRO A 15 31.29 36.25 -1.77
C PRO A 15 30.83 34.80 -1.62
N ILE A 16 30.64 34.34 -0.37
CA ILE A 16 30.04 33.04 -0.08
C ILE A 16 28.59 33.12 -0.57
N ILE A 17 28.29 32.45 -1.69
CA ILE A 17 26.94 32.35 -2.21
C ILE A 17 26.21 31.36 -1.30
N PRO A 18 25.11 31.76 -0.63
CA PRO A 18 24.35 30.82 0.19
C PRO A 18 23.84 29.69 -0.70
N PRO A 19 23.80 28.46 -0.18
CA PRO A 19 23.20 27.37 -0.91
C PRO A 19 21.76 27.73 -1.31
N ASP A 20 21.36 27.33 -2.50
CA ASP A 20 20.01 27.58 -3.01
C ASP A 20 18.94 27.00 -2.06
N PHE A 21 17.72 27.53 -2.12
CA PHE A 21 16.59 27.05 -1.33
C PHE A 21 16.39 25.52 -1.45
N SER A 22 16.69 24.96 -2.62
CA SER A 22 16.59 23.53 -2.91
C SER A 22 17.76 22.68 -2.38
N ALA A 23 18.78 23.27 -1.76
CA ALA A 23 19.96 22.53 -1.31
C ALA A 23 19.69 21.59 -0.11
N ASN A 24 18.60 21.82 0.63
CA ASN A 24 18.17 20.95 1.72
C ASN A 24 17.28 19.78 1.26
N GLN A 25 17.07 19.62 -0.05
CA GLN A 25 16.29 18.52 -0.59
C GLN A 25 17.01 17.18 -0.39
N PRO A 26 16.27 16.08 -0.18
CA PRO A 26 16.87 14.76 -0.09
C PRO A 26 17.61 14.41 -1.40
N LYS A 27 18.61 13.55 -1.29
CA LYS A 27 19.41 13.08 -2.42
C LYS A 27 18.50 12.49 -3.50
N THR A 28 18.77 12.83 -4.76
CA THR A 28 18.05 12.26 -5.90
C THR A 28 18.16 10.75 -5.91
N ILE A 29 17.01 10.08 -6.06
CA ILE A 29 16.88 8.63 -6.06
C ILE A 29 16.74 8.14 -7.50
N ARG A 30 17.51 7.11 -7.84
CA ARG A 30 17.45 6.46 -9.15
C ARG A 30 16.42 5.33 -9.15
N LEU A 31 15.55 5.33 -10.15
CA LEU A 31 14.53 4.30 -10.37
C LEU A 31 14.84 3.54 -11.66
N TYR A 32 14.77 2.22 -11.58
CA TYR A 32 15.05 1.31 -12.69
C TYR A 32 13.76 0.74 -13.30
N PRO A 33 13.79 0.29 -14.56
CA PRO A 33 12.64 -0.35 -15.21
C PRO A 33 12.23 -1.61 -14.47
N LEU A 34 10.93 -1.92 -14.48
CA LEU A 34 10.44 -3.16 -13.86
C LEU A 34 11.02 -4.42 -14.52
N SER A 35 11.39 -4.35 -15.81
CA SER A 35 12.02 -5.45 -16.56
C SER A 35 13.36 -5.92 -15.98
N ASN A 36 14.06 -5.08 -15.20
CA ASN A 36 15.32 -5.44 -14.57
C ASN A 36 15.16 -6.35 -13.33
N TYR A 37 13.93 -6.51 -12.83
CA TYR A 37 13.66 -7.32 -11.63
C TYR A 37 13.04 -8.65 -12.05
N THR A 38 13.62 -9.75 -11.55
CA THR A 38 13.13 -11.09 -11.84
C THR A 38 12.38 -11.66 -10.66
N PHE A 39 11.23 -12.28 -10.92
CA PHE A 39 10.33 -12.78 -9.89
C PHE A 39 10.30 -14.31 -9.89
N GLY A 40 10.92 -14.90 -8.86
CA GLY A 40 10.84 -16.32 -8.55
C GLY A 40 9.59 -16.67 -7.73
N THR A 41 9.28 -17.96 -7.65
CA THR A 41 8.23 -18.47 -6.75
C THR A 41 8.83 -19.31 -5.65
N LYS A 42 8.35 -19.14 -4.42
CA LYS A 42 8.75 -19.97 -3.27
C LYS A 42 7.54 -20.65 -2.62
N GLU A 43 7.81 -21.42 -1.57
CA GLU A 43 6.76 -22.11 -0.81
C GLU A 43 5.71 -21.16 -0.22
N ASN A 44 4.55 -21.71 0.10
CA ASN A 44 3.45 -20.94 0.67
C ASN A 44 3.85 -20.39 2.03
N GLN A 45 3.57 -19.11 2.24
CA GLN A 45 3.73 -18.49 3.53
C GLN A 45 2.51 -18.77 4.40
N PRO A 46 2.65 -19.37 5.60
CA PRO A 46 1.52 -19.56 6.50
C PRO A 46 0.94 -18.21 6.94
N GLU A 47 -0.37 -18.18 7.12
CA GLU A 47 -1.03 -17.03 7.74
C GLU A 47 -0.73 -17.05 9.24
N GLU A 48 -0.21 -15.95 9.78
CA GLU A 48 0.24 -15.91 11.17
C GLU A 48 -0.91 -15.93 12.19
N ASP A 49 -2.04 -15.28 11.88
CA ASP A 49 -3.18 -15.21 12.79
C ASP A 49 -4.47 -15.60 12.05
N PRO A 50 -5.25 -16.57 12.57
CA PRO A 50 -6.50 -17.01 11.93
C PRO A 50 -7.64 -16.00 12.09
N SER A 51 -7.51 -15.03 13.01
CA SER A 51 -8.54 -14.02 13.26
C SER A 51 -7.96 -12.72 13.81
N VAL A 52 -8.73 -11.64 13.70
CA VAL A 52 -8.38 -10.35 14.29
C VAL A 52 -8.24 -10.46 15.81
N LEU A 53 -9.09 -11.26 16.47
CA LEU A 53 -9.02 -11.48 17.91
C LEU A 53 -7.72 -12.18 18.32
N ALA A 54 -7.32 -13.24 17.61
CA ALA A 54 -6.06 -13.94 17.86
C ALA A 54 -4.86 -12.99 17.72
N ARG A 55 -4.89 -12.12 16.70
CA ARG A 55 -3.86 -11.09 16.50
C ARG A 55 -3.77 -10.10 17.67
N LEU A 56 -4.91 -9.67 18.21
CA LEU A 56 -4.96 -8.74 19.34
C LEU A 56 -4.50 -9.41 20.64
N GLN A 57 -4.88 -10.68 20.86
CA GLN A 57 -4.40 -11.48 21.99
C GLN A 57 -2.88 -11.65 21.94
N ARG A 58 -2.33 -12.04 20.78
CA ARG A 58 -0.87 -12.14 20.57
C ARG A 58 -0.15 -10.81 20.83
N LEU A 59 -0.75 -9.69 20.42
CA LEU A 59 -0.21 -8.36 20.71
C LEU A 59 -0.22 -8.07 22.22
N GLN A 60 -1.29 -8.43 22.93
CA GLN A 60 -1.40 -8.25 24.37
C GLN A 60 -0.35 -9.09 25.12
N GLU A 61 -0.25 -10.38 24.84
CA GLU A 61 0.74 -11.27 25.45
C GLU A 61 2.18 -10.81 25.21
N HIS A 62 2.48 -10.33 23.99
CA HIS A 62 3.78 -9.76 23.69
C HIS A 62 4.04 -8.49 24.50
N TYR A 63 3.05 -7.62 24.64
CA TYR A 63 3.18 -6.37 25.37
C TYR A 63 3.43 -6.59 26.86
N GLU A 64 2.79 -7.59 27.46
CA GLU A 64 3.00 -7.96 28.86
C GLU A 64 4.43 -8.46 29.13
N LYS A 65 5.04 -9.17 28.18
CA LYS A 65 6.39 -9.74 28.33
C LYS A 65 7.52 -8.78 27.92
N HIS A 66 7.33 -8.06 26.81
CA HIS A 66 8.42 -7.32 26.14
C HIS A 66 8.09 -5.84 25.90
N GLY A 67 6.87 -5.38 26.24
CA GLY A 67 6.45 -4.00 25.99
C GLY A 67 6.04 -3.72 24.54
N MET A 68 6.29 -2.48 24.08
CA MET A 68 5.79 -2.01 22.79
C MET A 68 6.31 -2.85 21.63
N ARG A 69 5.40 -3.37 20.80
CA ARG A 69 5.75 -4.16 19.61
C ARG A 69 6.12 -3.25 18.43
N ARG A 70 7.11 -3.67 17.63
CA ARG A 70 7.47 -2.99 16.37
C ARG A 70 6.96 -3.80 15.19
N THR A 71 6.26 -3.15 14.25
CA THR A 71 5.54 -3.85 13.16
C THR A 71 5.69 -3.13 11.82
N SER A 72 5.51 -3.85 10.72
CA SER A 72 5.40 -3.25 9.39
C SER A 72 4.40 -3.99 8.48
N ASN A 73 3.07 -3.97 8.72
CA ASN A 73 2.13 -4.49 7.69
C ASN A 73 0.63 -4.06 7.67
N ALA A 74 -0.05 -4.19 6.50
CA ALA A 74 -1.48 -3.87 6.18
C ALA A 74 -2.11 -4.88 5.16
N PHE A 75 -3.38 -4.76 4.71
CA PHE A 75 -4.11 -5.80 3.93
C PHE A 75 -3.57 -6.06 2.51
N PHE A 76 -3.27 -4.98 1.76
CA PHE A 76 -2.15 -4.99 0.81
C PHE A 76 -0.89 -4.93 1.66
N LYS A 77 -0.10 -5.99 1.61
CA LYS A 77 1.04 -6.13 2.51
C LYS A 77 2.25 -5.49 1.88
N LEU A 78 2.86 -4.57 2.60
CA LEU A 78 4.25 -4.22 2.32
C LEU A 78 5.13 -5.37 2.80
N PRO A 79 6.23 -5.67 2.10
CA PRO A 79 7.18 -6.66 2.60
C PRO A 79 7.75 -6.17 3.93
N GLY A 80 7.63 -7.02 4.95
CA GLY A 80 8.00 -6.68 6.32
C GLY A 80 7.32 -7.59 7.32
N ASP A 81 7.72 -7.44 8.59
CA ASP A 81 7.32 -8.31 9.68
C ASP A 81 7.55 -7.62 11.04
N TYR A 82 7.36 -8.37 12.12
CA TYR A 82 7.71 -7.96 13.48
C TYR A 82 9.23 -8.07 13.70
N LEU A 83 9.76 -7.09 14.44
CA LEU A 83 11.13 -7.12 14.94
C LEU A 83 11.14 -7.71 16.35
N GLN A 84 12.19 -8.47 16.68
CA GLN A 84 12.39 -8.92 18.04
C GLN A 84 12.73 -7.73 18.97
N PRO A 85 12.44 -7.80 20.28
CA PRO A 85 12.69 -6.69 21.19
C PRO A 85 14.17 -6.26 21.26
N GLU A 86 15.09 -7.22 21.18
CA GLU A 86 16.54 -7.02 21.32
C GLU A 86 17.23 -6.68 19.99
N GLU A 87 16.51 -6.79 18.88
CA GLU A 87 17.07 -6.66 17.53
C GLU A 87 17.19 -5.19 17.09
N ASP A 88 18.28 -4.89 16.38
CA ASP A 88 18.45 -3.61 15.72
C ASP A 88 17.41 -3.42 14.59
N GLU A 89 16.93 -2.18 14.42
CA GLU A 89 15.82 -1.91 13.50
C GLU A 89 16.19 -2.17 12.03
N ILE A 90 17.37 -1.72 11.63
CA ILE A 90 17.82 -1.83 10.23
C ILE A 90 18.22 -3.27 9.96
N SER A 91 19.04 -3.85 10.84
CA SER A 91 19.54 -5.22 10.69
C SER A 91 18.39 -6.23 10.69
N GLY A 92 17.44 -6.08 11.61
CA GLY A 92 16.29 -6.96 11.68
C GLY A 92 15.33 -6.77 10.51
N PHE A 93 15.13 -5.53 10.05
CA PHE A 93 14.31 -5.31 8.87
C PHE A 93 14.92 -5.96 7.62
N LYS A 94 16.26 -5.90 7.44
CA LYS A 94 16.95 -6.64 6.37
C LYS A 94 16.73 -8.15 6.49
N ALA A 95 16.83 -8.71 7.69
CA ALA A 95 16.61 -10.13 7.93
C ALA A 95 15.18 -10.55 7.55
N ARG A 96 14.17 -9.76 7.93
CA ARG A 96 12.77 -9.98 7.56
C ARG A 96 12.52 -9.83 6.07
N LEU A 97 13.15 -8.86 5.40
CA LEU A 97 13.06 -8.74 3.95
C LEU A 97 13.67 -9.95 3.25
N ASN A 98 14.80 -10.46 3.73
CA ASN A 98 15.41 -11.68 3.20
C ASN A 98 14.49 -12.89 3.40
N GLU A 99 13.96 -13.08 4.60
CA GLU A 99 13.01 -14.17 4.87
C GLU A 99 11.78 -14.10 3.95
N ARG A 100 11.29 -12.89 3.67
CA ARG A 100 10.05 -12.66 2.90
C ARG A 100 10.25 -12.63 1.39
N LEU A 101 11.41 -12.19 0.87
CA LEU A 101 11.61 -11.96 -0.57
C LEU A 101 12.93 -12.53 -1.15
N ALA A 102 13.87 -13.02 -0.34
CA ALA A 102 15.09 -13.60 -0.89
C ALA A 102 14.82 -14.92 -1.63
N PRO A 103 15.59 -15.23 -2.68
CA PRO A 103 15.54 -16.51 -3.36
C PRO A 103 15.92 -17.66 -2.43
N VAL A 104 15.27 -18.81 -2.61
CA VAL A 104 15.50 -20.01 -1.81
C VAL A 104 16.50 -20.94 -2.53
N GLY A 105 17.60 -21.28 -1.84
CA GLY A 105 18.64 -22.20 -2.32
C GLY A 105 19.54 -21.67 -3.44
N ASN A 106 20.42 -22.54 -3.97
CA ASN A 106 21.30 -22.24 -5.11
C ASN A 106 20.58 -22.14 -6.48
N GLN A 107 19.25 -22.00 -6.49
CA GLN A 107 18.45 -22.01 -7.73
C GLN A 107 18.79 -20.86 -8.68
N PHE A 108 19.32 -19.76 -8.13
CA PHE A 108 19.87 -18.66 -8.88
C PHE A 108 21.33 -18.48 -8.43
N SER A 109 22.28 -18.80 -9.30
CA SER A 109 23.72 -18.57 -9.09
C SER A 109 24.23 -17.38 -9.92
N GLY A 110 23.37 -16.37 -10.10
CA GLY A 110 23.67 -15.16 -10.89
C GLY A 110 24.18 -13.99 -10.05
N GLU A 111 24.82 -13.04 -10.73
CA GLU A 111 25.15 -11.71 -10.20
C GLU A 111 23.87 -11.02 -9.69
N GLY A 112 23.88 -10.48 -8.47
CA GLY A 112 22.72 -9.81 -7.85
C GLY A 112 21.83 -10.66 -6.93
N VAL A 113 22.09 -11.97 -6.80
CA VAL A 113 21.30 -12.88 -5.94
C VAL A 113 21.49 -12.57 -4.45
N ASN A 114 22.69 -12.15 -4.06
CA ASN A 114 23.07 -11.83 -2.68
C ASN A 114 23.23 -10.32 -2.42
N ASP A 115 22.71 -9.46 -3.31
CA ASP A 115 22.84 -8.02 -3.08
C ASP A 115 22.17 -7.63 -1.77
N GLU A 116 22.89 -6.89 -0.94
CA GLU A 116 22.37 -6.43 0.33
C GLU A 116 21.27 -5.39 0.09
N TRP A 117 20.26 -5.38 0.96
CA TRP A 117 19.20 -4.35 0.91
C TRP A 117 19.78 -3.00 1.35
N GLU A 118 19.65 -1.99 0.49
CA GLU A 118 19.95 -0.60 0.85
C GLU A 118 18.68 0.03 1.45
N ILE A 119 18.64 0.12 2.77
CA ILE A 119 17.56 0.80 3.51
C ILE A 119 17.90 2.28 3.55
N GLY A 120 17.05 3.10 2.92
CA GLY A 120 17.13 4.56 2.97
C GLY A 120 16.35 5.13 4.16
N ASP A 121 15.56 6.16 3.88
CA ASP A 121 14.89 6.96 4.91
C ASP A 121 13.69 6.25 5.56
N THR A 122 13.36 6.65 6.79
CA THR A 122 12.04 6.36 7.38
C THR A 122 11.02 7.36 6.84
N LEU A 123 10.04 6.88 6.06
CA LEU A 123 9.01 7.73 5.45
C LEU A 123 7.93 8.15 6.44
N ALA A 124 7.49 7.23 7.29
CA ALA A 124 6.40 7.48 8.22
C ALA A 124 6.42 6.52 9.41
N GLN A 125 5.79 6.97 10.50
CA GLN A 125 5.60 6.21 11.71
C GLN A 125 4.14 6.30 12.15
N TRP A 126 3.56 5.18 12.53
CA TRP A 126 2.22 5.11 13.11
C TRP A 126 2.26 4.43 14.46
N TRP A 127 1.39 4.88 15.35
CA TRP A 127 1.33 4.42 16.73
C TRP A 127 -0.03 3.80 17.01
N ARG A 128 -0.01 2.69 17.73
CA ARG A 128 -1.19 2.01 18.25
C ARG A 128 -1.27 2.25 19.76
N PRO A 129 -2.22 3.07 20.25
CA PRO A 129 -2.31 3.39 21.67
C PRO A 129 -2.85 2.24 22.52
N ASN A 130 -3.79 1.45 21.97
CA ASN A 130 -4.55 0.39 22.65
C ASN A 130 -4.52 -0.93 21.86
N PHE A 131 -5.06 -2.02 22.42
CA PHE A 131 -5.20 -3.31 21.73
C PHE A 131 -6.36 -3.31 20.73
N GLU A 132 -6.33 -2.37 19.80
CA GLU A 132 -7.35 -2.15 18.77
C GLU A 132 -6.73 -2.18 17.38
N THR A 133 -7.54 -2.03 16.34
CA THR A 133 -7.10 -2.09 14.94
C THR A 133 -6.57 -0.76 14.39
N PHE A 134 -6.97 0.37 14.98
CA PHE A 134 -6.61 1.70 14.50
C PHE A 134 -5.14 2.09 14.79
N LEU A 135 -4.57 2.85 13.87
CA LEU A 135 -3.20 3.35 13.90
C LEU A 135 -3.23 4.85 13.60
N TYR A 136 -2.46 5.63 14.36
CA TYR A 136 -2.42 7.09 14.24
C TYR A 136 -1.03 7.54 13.79
N PRO A 137 -0.89 8.51 12.88
CA PRO A 137 0.41 9.05 12.46
C PRO A 137 1.05 9.99 13.51
N PHE A 138 0.60 9.92 14.76
CA PHE A 138 1.08 10.65 15.92
C PHE A 138 0.74 9.85 17.19
N ILE A 139 1.31 10.23 18.33
CA ILE A 139 0.92 9.68 19.63
C ILE A 139 -0.26 10.52 20.14
N PRO A 140 -1.47 9.95 20.34
CA PRO A 140 -2.62 10.72 20.83
C PRO A 140 -2.38 11.33 22.22
N ALA A 141 -3.11 12.40 22.52
CA ALA A 141 -3.01 13.07 23.82
C ALA A 141 -3.23 12.09 24.98
N HIS A 142 -2.47 12.27 26.06
CA HIS A 142 -2.51 11.44 27.29
C HIS A 142 -2.07 9.97 27.12
N VAL A 143 -1.65 9.54 25.93
CA VAL A 143 -1.09 8.20 25.71
C VAL A 143 0.41 8.22 26.03
N THR A 144 0.80 7.73 27.20
CA THR A 144 2.22 7.61 27.59
C THR A 144 2.85 6.28 27.21
N ARG A 145 2.04 5.25 26.96
CA ARG A 145 2.51 3.86 26.71
C ARG A 145 1.80 3.23 25.51
N PRO A 146 2.21 3.57 24.27
CA PRO A 146 1.68 2.90 23.08
C PRO A 146 2.03 1.40 23.08
N LYS A 147 1.16 0.59 22.45
CA LYS A 147 1.30 -0.88 22.38
C LYS A 147 2.06 -1.35 21.16
N GLU A 148 2.01 -0.57 20.07
CA GLU A 148 2.72 -0.88 18.84
C GLU A 148 3.21 0.40 18.17
N VAL A 149 4.40 0.36 17.59
CA VAL A 149 4.89 1.35 16.62
C VAL A 149 5.13 0.67 15.29
N LYS A 150 4.56 1.23 14.24
CA LYS A 150 4.72 0.78 12.87
C LYS A 150 5.55 1.78 12.10
N LYS A 151 6.65 1.34 11.51
CA LYS A 151 7.55 2.18 10.71
C LYS A 151 7.50 1.77 9.24
N LEU A 152 7.54 2.76 8.35
CA LEU A 152 7.67 2.55 6.90
C LEU A 152 9.02 3.08 6.46
N TYR A 153 9.81 2.22 5.83
CA TYR A 153 11.13 2.55 5.30
C TYR A 153 11.07 2.63 3.77
N PHE A 154 11.89 3.52 3.22
CA PHE A 154 12.14 3.62 1.80
C PHE A 154 13.34 2.73 1.44
N ILE A 155 13.13 1.75 0.57
CA ILE A 155 14.18 0.78 0.18
C ILE A 155 14.69 1.15 -1.20
N HIS A 156 16.00 1.33 -1.32
CA HIS A 156 16.67 1.58 -2.58
C HIS A 156 16.98 0.24 -3.23
N LEU A 157 16.42 0.01 -4.41
CA LEU A 157 16.68 -1.21 -5.16
C LEU A 157 17.90 -1.02 -6.05
N PRO A 158 18.78 -2.03 -6.16
CA PRO A 158 19.86 -2.01 -7.13
C PRO A 158 19.31 -2.07 -8.56
N ARG A 159 20.19 -1.91 -9.56
CA ARG A 159 19.83 -1.90 -10.98
C ARG A 159 19.04 -3.13 -11.41
N SER A 160 19.35 -4.28 -10.83
CA SER A 160 18.68 -5.56 -11.06
C SER A 160 18.69 -6.37 -9.76
N LYS A 161 17.60 -7.07 -9.46
CA LYS A 161 17.51 -7.95 -8.28
C LYS A 161 16.56 -9.10 -8.55
N VAL A 162 16.91 -10.28 -8.05
CA VAL A 162 16.03 -11.46 -8.05
C VAL A 162 15.21 -11.48 -6.76
N LEU A 163 13.88 -11.52 -6.88
CA LEU A 163 12.96 -11.55 -5.74
C LEU A 163 12.09 -12.81 -5.82
N SER A 164 11.98 -13.58 -4.73
CA SER A 164 11.14 -14.78 -4.69
C SER A 164 9.91 -14.60 -3.83
N VAL A 165 8.74 -14.68 -4.48
CA VAL A 165 7.44 -14.39 -3.87
C VAL A 165 6.75 -15.72 -3.49
N PRO A 166 6.12 -15.82 -2.30
CA PRO A 166 5.34 -17.00 -1.93
C PRO A 166 4.23 -17.32 -2.95
N LYS A 167 4.00 -18.59 -3.26
CA LYS A 167 2.95 -19.03 -4.22
C LYS A 167 1.53 -18.57 -3.85
N ASN A 168 1.24 -18.37 -2.55
CA ASN A 168 -0.04 -17.86 -2.07
C ASN A 168 -0.17 -16.33 -2.18
N MET A 169 0.88 -15.66 -2.62
CA MET A 169 0.96 -14.21 -2.75
C MET A 169 1.34 -13.77 -4.16
N LYS A 170 1.04 -12.52 -4.50
CA LYS A 170 1.47 -11.90 -5.76
C LYS A 170 2.11 -10.55 -5.50
N LEU A 171 3.22 -10.28 -6.19
CA LEU A 171 3.84 -8.96 -6.18
C LEU A 171 3.21 -8.10 -7.29
N LEU A 172 2.84 -6.88 -6.95
CA LEU A 172 2.22 -5.90 -7.83
C LEU A 172 3.03 -4.60 -7.77
N ALA A 173 3.41 -4.06 -8.92
CA ALA A 173 3.87 -2.68 -9.03
C ALA A 173 2.64 -1.80 -9.20
N VAL A 174 2.37 -0.91 -8.23
CA VAL A 174 1.16 -0.08 -8.24
C VAL A 174 1.58 1.37 -8.45
N PRO A 175 1.14 2.01 -9.54
CA PRO A 175 1.51 3.40 -9.82
C PRO A 175 0.93 4.34 -8.75
N LEU A 176 1.65 5.45 -8.48
CA LEU A 176 1.28 6.38 -7.40
C LEU A 176 -0.12 6.96 -7.53
N PHE A 177 -0.62 7.17 -8.76
CA PHE A 177 -1.97 7.68 -8.98
C PHE A 177 -3.08 6.70 -8.59
N GLU A 178 -2.81 5.38 -8.60
CA GLU A 178 -3.80 4.37 -8.17
C GLU A 178 -3.92 4.33 -6.64
N LEU A 179 -2.85 4.69 -5.94
CA LEU A 179 -2.81 4.80 -4.47
C LEU A 179 -3.42 6.12 -3.99
N TYR A 180 -3.19 7.21 -4.72
CA TYR A 180 -3.58 8.56 -4.32
C TYR A 180 -5.08 8.65 -4.07
N ASP A 181 -5.45 9.12 -2.87
CA ASP A 181 -6.83 9.29 -2.40
C ASP A 181 -7.72 8.02 -2.47
N ASN A 182 -7.11 6.83 -2.54
CA ASN A 182 -7.83 5.57 -2.69
C ASN A 182 -7.88 4.74 -1.39
N THR A 183 -8.35 5.39 -0.33
CA THR A 183 -8.36 4.80 1.02
C THR A 183 -9.31 3.61 1.15
N ALA A 184 -10.40 3.58 0.37
CA ALA A 184 -11.36 2.48 0.36
C ALA A 184 -10.74 1.15 -0.07
N ARG A 185 -9.79 1.18 -1.02
CA ARG A 185 -9.13 -0.03 -1.54
C ARG A 185 -7.83 -0.36 -0.81
N TYR A 186 -6.98 0.65 -0.58
CA TYR A 186 -5.62 0.43 -0.08
C TYR A 186 -5.45 0.75 1.41
N GLY A 187 -6.47 1.34 2.03
CA GLY A 187 -6.40 1.83 3.40
C GLY A 187 -5.62 3.14 3.54
N PRO A 188 -5.76 3.82 4.68
CA PRO A 188 -5.22 5.17 4.88
C PRO A 188 -3.68 5.24 4.81
N GLN A 189 -2.99 4.15 5.17
CA GLN A 189 -1.52 4.13 5.20
C GLN A 189 -0.90 4.11 3.82
N LEU A 190 -1.46 3.32 2.91
CA LEU A 190 -0.90 3.16 1.57
C LEU A 190 -1.31 4.32 0.66
N SER A 191 -2.52 4.84 0.82
CA SER A 191 -2.97 6.04 0.11
C SER A 191 -2.22 7.32 0.50
N ALA A 192 -1.52 7.30 1.64
CA ALA A 192 -0.63 8.38 2.05
C ALA A 192 0.75 8.32 1.37
N ILE A 193 1.16 7.19 0.77
CA ILE A 193 2.50 7.02 0.17
C ILE A 193 2.82 8.10 -0.88
N PRO A 194 1.92 8.48 -1.80
CA PRO A 194 2.21 9.55 -2.75
C PRO A 194 2.58 10.88 -2.07
N HIS A 195 1.94 11.22 -0.94
CA HIS A 195 2.27 12.41 -0.16
C HIS A 195 3.67 12.30 0.45
N LEU A 196 4.01 11.14 1.01
CA LEU A 196 5.32 10.89 1.65
C LEU A 196 6.47 10.91 0.63
N LEU A 197 6.23 10.43 -0.59
CA LEU A 197 7.23 10.38 -1.65
C LEU A 197 7.40 11.71 -2.40
N SER A 198 6.45 12.63 -2.28
CA SER A 198 6.45 13.92 -3.01
C SER A 198 7.67 14.81 -2.73
N ARG A 199 8.36 14.60 -1.60
CA ARG A 199 9.57 15.33 -1.22
C ARG A 199 10.84 14.87 -1.94
N TYR A 200 10.80 13.73 -2.63
CA TYR A 200 11.97 13.14 -3.25
C TYR A 200 12.08 13.52 -4.73
N ASN A 201 13.32 13.70 -5.16
CA ASN A 201 13.64 13.86 -6.57
C ASN A 201 13.94 12.47 -7.16
N PHE A 202 13.31 12.15 -8.29
CA PHE A 202 13.48 10.87 -8.96
C PHE A 202 14.22 11.01 -10.28
N GLU A 203 15.14 10.09 -10.55
CA GLU A 203 15.85 9.92 -11.81
C GLU A 203 15.45 8.58 -12.42
N PHE A 204 14.77 8.61 -13.55
CA PHE A 204 14.35 7.42 -14.29
C PHE A 204 15.43 7.06 -15.31
N VAL A 205 15.89 5.81 -15.28
CA VAL A 205 16.91 5.32 -16.20
C VAL A 205 16.39 4.21 -17.09
N ASP A 206 16.84 4.14 -18.34
CA ASP A 206 16.53 3.01 -19.23
C ASP A 206 17.26 1.72 -18.80
N GLU A 207 17.02 0.63 -19.55
CA GLU A 207 17.68 -0.67 -19.34
C GLU A 207 19.21 -0.59 -19.41
N ASN A 208 19.75 0.40 -20.14
CA ASN A 208 21.18 0.64 -20.31
C ASN A 208 21.77 1.54 -19.21
N GLY A 209 20.95 2.05 -18.29
CA GLY A 209 21.35 2.96 -17.21
C GLY A 209 21.46 4.42 -17.64
N LYS A 210 20.96 4.78 -18.82
CA LYS A 210 20.91 6.16 -19.29
C LYS A 210 19.67 6.85 -18.73
N VAL A 211 19.85 8.06 -18.22
CA VAL A 211 18.78 8.90 -17.67
C VAL A 211 17.82 9.32 -18.79
N ILE A 212 16.56 8.95 -18.65
CA ILE A 212 15.50 9.30 -19.60
C ILE A 212 14.64 10.47 -19.09
N ALA A 213 14.47 10.58 -17.78
CA ALA A 213 13.63 11.59 -17.15
C ALA A 213 14.13 11.87 -15.74
N ILE A 214 13.95 13.11 -15.31
CA ILE A 214 14.20 13.55 -13.94
C ILE A 214 12.89 14.17 -13.43
N THR A 215 12.67 14.16 -12.13
CA THR A 215 11.51 14.80 -11.51
C THR A 215 11.95 15.40 -10.18
N PRO A 216 11.66 16.69 -9.91
CA PRO A 216 11.05 17.68 -10.80
C PRO A 216 12.06 18.22 -11.85
N GLY A 217 11.65 18.31 -13.13
CA GLY A 217 12.45 18.95 -14.20
C GLY A 217 13.25 18.00 -15.11
N SER A 218 13.66 18.46 -16.29
CA SER A 218 14.01 17.63 -17.44
C SER A 218 15.46 17.18 -17.53
N GLY A 219 15.68 15.90 -17.83
CA GLY A 219 16.83 15.49 -18.64
C GLY A 219 16.77 16.17 -20.02
N SER A 220 17.93 16.63 -20.53
CA SER A 220 18.17 17.22 -21.86
C SER A 220 16.92 17.73 -22.63
N MET A 221 16.48 18.96 -22.33
CA MET A 221 15.51 19.69 -23.16
C MET A 221 16.16 20.14 -24.47
N SER A 222 16.26 19.24 -25.44
CA SER A 222 16.40 19.57 -26.85
C SER A 222 15.09 19.27 -27.56
N GLY A 223 14.04 20.01 -27.21
CA GLY A 223 12.71 19.86 -27.81
C GLY A 223 11.72 20.84 -27.21
N ASN A 224 11.00 21.57 -28.06
CA ASN A 224 9.91 22.43 -27.63
C ASN A 224 8.82 21.60 -26.95
N PRO A 225 8.18 22.11 -25.88
CA PRO A 225 7.08 21.42 -25.23
C PRO A 225 5.94 21.21 -26.24
N SER A 226 5.52 19.96 -26.46
CA SER A 226 4.33 19.63 -27.24
C SER A 226 3.29 18.96 -26.35
N THR A 227 2.05 19.43 -26.43
CA THR A 227 0.91 18.84 -25.73
C THR A 227 0.49 17.58 -26.45
N LYS A 228 0.79 16.40 -25.88
CA LYS A 228 0.24 15.13 -26.37
C LYS A 228 -1.08 14.88 -25.66
N VAL A 229 -2.18 15.27 -26.29
CA VAL A 229 -3.53 14.99 -25.78
C VAL A 229 -3.77 13.48 -25.90
N LEU A 230 -3.92 12.80 -24.76
CA LEU A 230 -4.15 11.35 -24.67
C LEU A 230 -5.65 11.00 -24.67
N ALA A 231 -6.49 11.86 -25.25
CA ALA A 231 -7.86 11.53 -25.61
C ALA A 231 -7.86 11.16 -27.10
N GLY A 232 -8.46 10.02 -27.44
CA GLY A 232 -8.27 9.32 -28.71
C GLY A 232 -8.67 10.08 -29.97
N GLY A 233 -8.23 9.54 -31.12
CA GLY A 233 -8.74 9.91 -32.44
C GLY A 233 -7.67 10.40 -33.39
N SER A 234 -7.25 9.51 -34.28
CA SER A 234 -6.51 9.69 -35.52
C SER A 234 -6.75 10.99 -36.31
N GLY A 235 -5.65 11.54 -36.83
CA GLY A 235 -5.54 12.07 -38.20
C GLY A 235 -6.52 13.17 -38.62
N ALA A 236 -6.07 14.42 -38.55
CA ALA A 236 -6.66 15.49 -39.35
C ALA A 236 -6.33 15.26 -40.83
N ASN A 237 -7.26 14.67 -41.56
CA ASN A 237 -7.56 14.99 -42.95
C ASN A 237 -9.06 14.71 -43.16
N GLY A 238 -9.82 15.79 -43.32
CA GLY A 238 -11.25 15.73 -43.53
C GLY A 238 -11.58 15.40 -44.98
N GLU A 239 -12.34 14.33 -45.18
CA GLU A 239 -13.26 14.16 -46.30
C GLU A 239 -14.39 13.21 -45.85
N ALA A 240 -15.61 13.55 -46.26
CA ALA A 240 -16.88 13.09 -45.70
C ALA A 240 -17.28 11.66 -46.12
N ALA A 241 -17.96 10.93 -45.23
CA ALA A 241 -19.17 10.14 -45.56
C ALA A 241 -19.80 9.49 -44.31
N ASP A 242 -21.13 9.50 -44.34
CA ASP A 242 -22.12 8.90 -43.46
C ASP A 242 -22.02 7.36 -43.37
N GLU A 243 -22.25 6.79 -42.19
CA GLU A 243 -23.13 5.62 -41.97
C GLU A 243 -23.07 5.14 -40.51
N ARG A 244 -24.24 5.07 -39.88
CA ARG A 244 -24.47 4.48 -38.56
C ARG A 244 -24.22 2.97 -38.60
N ARG A 245 -23.46 2.43 -37.65
CA ARG A 245 -23.57 1.04 -37.21
C ARG A 245 -23.20 0.90 -35.74
N ASP A 246 -24.17 0.44 -34.95
CA ASP A 246 -24.02 0.02 -33.57
C ASP A 246 -23.11 -1.22 -33.48
N HIS A 247 -22.07 -1.19 -32.63
CA HIS A 247 -21.41 -2.40 -32.11
C HIS A 247 -20.72 -2.16 -30.76
N GLU A 248 -20.75 -3.23 -29.97
CA GLU A 248 -20.49 -3.36 -28.53
C GLU A 248 -19.14 -2.83 -28.02
N MET A 249 -19.12 -2.29 -26.79
CA MET A 249 -17.91 -1.90 -26.08
C MET A 249 -17.10 -3.13 -25.65
N GLY A 250 -16.05 -3.42 -26.41
CA GLY A 250 -14.96 -4.32 -26.04
C GLY A 250 -13.82 -3.57 -25.30
N ASP A 251 -13.43 -4.17 -24.18
CA ASP A 251 -12.27 -3.96 -23.31
C ASP A 251 -11.04 -3.26 -23.94
N THR A 252 -10.77 -1.99 -23.58
CA THR A 252 -9.50 -1.31 -23.90
C THR A 252 -8.47 -1.55 -22.80
N GLY A 253 -7.56 -2.49 -23.07
CA GLY A 253 -6.37 -2.74 -22.26
C GLY A 253 -5.40 -1.56 -22.26
N CYS A 254 -4.96 -1.16 -21.06
CA CYS A 254 -3.85 -0.22 -20.88
C CYS A 254 -2.53 -0.84 -21.36
N ASN A 255 -1.75 -0.03 -22.07
CA ASN A 255 -0.44 -0.36 -22.64
C ASN A 255 0.57 -0.75 -21.54
N ARG A 256 1.22 -1.92 -21.67
CA ARG A 256 2.06 -2.55 -20.63
C ARG A 256 3.50 -2.03 -20.58
N ASP A 257 3.91 -1.18 -21.53
CA ASP A 257 5.33 -0.96 -21.82
C ASP A 257 6.00 0.17 -21.01
N ASN A 258 5.26 0.93 -20.19
CA ASN A 258 5.81 2.07 -19.43
C ASN A 258 5.62 1.95 -17.90
N GLN A 259 5.91 0.78 -17.32
CA GLN A 259 5.87 0.60 -15.86
C GLN A 259 7.26 0.75 -15.24
N TRP A 260 7.46 1.87 -14.55
CA TRP A 260 8.54 2.07 -13.58
C TRP A 260 8.13 1.47 -12.25
N ALA A 261 9.08 0.95 -11.45
CA ALA A 261 8.80 0.39 -10.13
C ALA A 261 8.33 1.47 -9.14
N GLY A 262 7.09 1.94 -9.28
CA GLY A 262 6.36 2.67 -8.26
C GLY A 262 5.85 1.63 -7.26
N ALA A 263 6.43 1.63 -6.07
CA ALA A 263 6.07 0.83 -4.89
C ALA A 263 5.60 -0.63 -5.16
N MET A 264 6.43 -1.60 -4.77
CA MET A 264 6.07 -3.02 -4.87
C MET A 264 5.23 -3.48 -3.66
N PHE A 265 4.07 -4.09 -3.92
CA PHE A 265 3.13 -4.59 -2.92
C PHE A 265 2.91 -6.08 -3.05
N VAL A 266 2.65 -6.77 -1.95
CA VAL A 266 2.31 -8.19 -1.91
C VAL A 266 0.82 -8.37 -1.58
N ASN A 267 0.06 -9.09 -2.41
CA ASN A 267 -1.38 -9.33 -2.19
C ASN A 267 -1.69 -10.80 -1.87
N GLY A 268 -2.60 -11.05 -0.93
CA GLY A 268 -3.15 -12.38 -0.60
C GLY A 268 -4.46 -12.67 -1.35
N ARG A 269 -4.66 -13.90 -1.82
CA ARG A 269 -5.93 -14.29 -2.47
C ARG A 269 -7.04 -14.43 -1.42
N SER A 270 -8.14 -13.67 -1.56
CA SER A 270 -9.40 -13.92 -0.87
C SER A 270 -10.54 -14.23 -1.86
N LYS A 271 -11.42 -15.15 -1.48
CA LYS A 271 -12.54 -15.67 -2.30
C LYS A 271 -13.57 -14.55 -2.55
N LYS A 272 -13.86 -14.28 -3.83
CA LYS A 272 -14.92 -13.35 -4.27
C LYS A 272 -16.29 -13.79 -3.71
N ARG A 273 -16.93 -12.96 -2.88
CA ARG A 273 -18.38 -12.94 -2.74
C ARG A 273 -18.90 -11.83 -3.67
N ARG A 274 -19.69 -12.21 -4.67
CA ARG A 274 -20.49 -11.28 -5.49
C ARG A 274 -21.60 -10.73 -4.60
N MET A 275 -21.72 -9.41 -4.49
CA MET A 275 -22.99 -8.76 -4.17
C MET A 275 -23.29 -7.74 -5.27
N SER A 276 -24.55 -7.77 -5.68
CA SER A 276 -25.17 -7.00 -6.77
C SER A 276 -25.26 -5.52 -6.45
N GLU A 277 -24.88 -4.69 -7.42
CA GLU A 277 -25.15 -3.24 -7.45
C GLU A 277 -26.66 -2.99 -7.60
N ARG A 278 -27.21 -2.09 -6.78
CA ARG A 278 -28.42 -1.33 -7.11
C ARG A 278 -28.05 0.14 -7.21
N LEU A 279 -28.23 0.66 -8.41
CA LEU A 279 -28.13 2.07 -8.78
C LEU A 279 -29.19 2.89 -8.02
N ALA A 280 -28.78 4.06 -7.51
CA ALA A 280 -29.67 5.17 -7.23
C ALA A 280 -29.00 6.47 -7.67
N THR A 281 -29.53 7.02 -8.76
CA THR A 281 -29.26 8.35 -9.33
C THR A 281 -30.09 9.42 -8.62
N THR A 282 -29.51 10.57 -8.29
CA THR A 282 -30.17 11.90 -8.15
C THR A 282 -29.03 12.95 -8.14
N ALA A 283 -28.81 13.73 -9.19
CA ALA A 283 -29.51 14.96 -9.63
C ALA A 283 -29.27 16.16 -8.68
N GLU A 284 -28.51 17.14 -9.19
CA GLU A 284 -28.23 18.46 -8.60
C GLU A 284 -29.47 19.36 -8.60
N GLU A 285 -29.68 20.15 -7.54
CA GLU A 285 -30.28 21.49 -7.60
C GLU A 285 -29.67 22.38 -6.49
N GLY A 286 -29.33 23.63 -6.83
CA GLY A 286 -28.85 24.65 -5.90
C GLY A 286 -29.98 25.47 -5.27
N GLY A 287 -29.69 26.16 -4.15
CA GLY A 287 -30.62 27.10 -3.53
C GLY A 287 -30.14 27.65 -2.19
N CYS A 288 -30.41 28.93 -1.96
CA CYS A 288 -29.89 29.83 -0.93
C CYS A 288 -30.58 29.70 0.46
N GLU A 289 -29.97 30.33 1.46
CA GLU A 289 -30.20 30.35 2.92
C GLU A 289 -31.65 30.49 3.44
N ARG A 290 -31.97 29.77 4.54
CA ARG A 290 -32.79 30.26 5.66
C ARG A 290 -32.65 29.40 6.92
N GLU A 291 -32.41 30.02 8.08
CA GLU A 291 -32.50 29.41 9.41
C GLU A 291 -33.95 29.01 9.72
N GLU A 292 -34.18 27.77 10.13
CA GLU A 292 -35.45 27.34 10.70
C GLU A 292 -35.26 26.31 11.83
N VAL A 293 -36.03 26.50 12.90
CA VAL A 293 -35.95 25.84 14.20
C VAL A 293 -36.42 24.37 14.11
N ARG A 294 -35.58 23.42 14.54
CA ARG A 294 -35.90 21.98 14.57
C ARG A 294 -36.76 21.62 15.79
N LEU A 295 -37.93 21.04 15.54
CA LEU A 295 -38.70 20.23 16.50
C LEU A 295 -38.30 18.76 16.34
N ASP A 296 -38.06 18.07 17.46
CA ASP A 296 -37.55 16.70 17.53
C ASP A 296 -38.56 15.66 17.00
N THR A 297 -38.20 14.97 15.92
CA THR A 297 -38.81 13.69 15.51
C THR A 297 -37.84 12.54 15.78
N PRO A 298 -38.29 11.39 16.32
CA PRO A 298 -37.39 10.28 16.65
C PRO A 298 -36.78 9.65 15.39
N ASP A 299 -35.47 9.41 15.44
CA ASP A 299 -34.65 8.91 14.33
C ASP A 299 -35.06 7.48 13.91
N MET A 300 -35.62 7.37 12.70
CA MET A 300 -36.02 6.10 12.08
C MET A 300 -34.84 5.15 11.82
N GLU A 301 -33.61 5.66 11.82
CA GLU A 301 -32.39 4.85 11.69
C GLU A 301 -32.11 4.03 12.95
N THR A 302 -32.36 4.59 14.15
CA THR A 302 -32.07 3.89 15.40
C THR A 302 -33.02 2.73 15.67
N GLU A 303 -34.27 2.81 15.20
CA GLU A 303 -35.21 1.68 15.28
C GLU A 303 -34.88 0.57 14.29
N ARG A 304 -34.40 0.91 13.08
CA ARG A 304 -33.95 -0.08 12.10
C ARG A 304 -32.74 -0.85 12.59
N GLU A 305 -31.77 -0.18 13.23
CA GLU A 305 -30.59 -0.83 13.81
C GLU A 305 -30.95 -1.77 14.97
N LYS A 306 -31.90 -1.38 15.84
CA LYS A 306 -32.40 -2.25 16.90
C LYS A 306 -33.05 -3.52 16.34
N HIS A 307 -33.87 -3.38 15.30
CA HIS A 307 -34.56 -4.53 14.70
C HIS A 307 -33.60 -5.49 13.97
N ILE A 308 -32.47 -4.97 13.45
CA ILE A 308 -31.40 -5.80 12.85
C ILE A 308 -30.60 -6.54 13.92
N MET A 309 -30.27 -5.89 15.05
CA MET A 309 -29.60 -6.56 16.16
C MET A 309 -30.47 -7.67 16.78
N GLU A 310 -31.76 -7.39 17.01
CA GLU A 310 -32.68 -8.36 17.60
C GLU A 310 -32.89 -9.58 16.68
N ALA A 311 -32.96 -9.38 15.36
CA ALA A 311 -33.00 -10.46 14.38
C ALA A 311 -31.72 -11.32 14.37
N ASN A 312 -30.55 -10.70 14.54
CA ASN A 312 -29.28 -11.42 14.61
C ASN A 312 -29.15 -12.25 15.90
N GLU A 313 -29.62 -11.71 17.03
CA GLU A 313 -29.65 -12.44 18.31
C GLU A 313 -30.64 -13.61 18.29
N GLU A 314 -31.78 -13.50 17.59
CA GLU A 314 -32.70 -14.62 17.41
C GLU A 314 -32.10 -15.71 16.50
N GLU A 315 -31.36 -15.33 15.46
CA GLU A 315 -30.69 -16.28 14.57
C GLU A 315 -29.57 -17.06 15.29
N GLU A 316 -28.78 -16.40 16.15
CA GLU A 316 -27.78 -17.07 16.98
C GLU A 316 -28.41 -18.05 17.97
N ARG A 317 -29.49 -17.66 18.66
CA ARG A 317 -30.23 -18.56 19.57
C ARG A 317 -30.75 -19.80 18.84
N ARG A 318 -31.25 -19.66 17.61
CA ARG A 318 -31.68 -20.80 16.78
C ARG A 318 -30.51 -21.70 16.36
N ARG A 319 -29.33 -21.14 16.10
CA ARG A 319 -28.12 -21.91 15.78
C ARG A 319 -27.59 -22.70 16.98
N GLU A 320 -27.62 -22.12 18.17
CA GLU A 320 -27.25 -22.83 19.40
C GLU A 320 -28.22 -23.98 19.72
N LEU A 321 -29.54 -23.76 19.56
CA LEU A 321 -30.54 -24.80 19.76
C LEU A 321 -30.33 -25.99 18.82
N ARG A 322 -30.01 -25.73 17.54
CA ARG A 322 -29.65 -26.78 16.57
C ARG A 322 -28.38 -27.53 16.95
N ARG A 323 -27.37 -26.83 17.48
CA ARG A 323 -26.14 -27.49 17.99
C ARG A 323 -26.43 -28.39 19.18
N MET A 324 -27.27 -27.94 20.12
CA MET A 324 -27.68 -28.74 21.27
C MET A 324 -28.52 -29.96 20.88
N GLN A 325 -29.44 -29.83 19.92
CA GLN A 325 -30.20 -30.96 19.39
C GLN A 325 -29.27 -32.00 18.73
N LYS A 326 -28.35 -31.55 17.88
CA LYS A 326 -27.39 -32.44 17.21
C LYS A 326 -26.45 -33.15 18.19
N ALA A 327 -26.04 -32.47 19.27
CA ALA A 327 -25.24 -33.06 20.33
C ALA A 327 -26.03 -34.08 21.17
N ARG A 328 -27.34 -33.89 21.32
CA ARG A 328 -28.23 -34.82 22.02
C ARG A 328 -28.52 -36.06 21.19
N GLU A 329 -28.71 -35.92 19.88
CA GLU A 329 -28.86 -37.04 18.92
C GLU A 329 -27.59 -37.92 18.88
N ALA A 330 -26.41 -37.31 18.85
CA ALA A 330 -25.14 -38.03 18.89
C ALA A 330 -24.90 -38.82 20.19
N LYS A 331 -25.51 -38.41 21.31
CA LYS A 331 -25.43 -39.15 22.60
C LYS A 331 -26.40 -40.32 22.68
N THR A 332 -27.49 -40.29 21.92
CA THR A 332 -28.45 -41.41 21.85
C THR A 332 -27.97 -42.57 20.98
N GLU A 333 -27.06 -42.33 20.04
CA GLU A 333 -26.45 -43.37 19.19
C GLU A 333 -25.31 -44.15 19.87
N THR A 334 -24.84 -43.72 21.04
CA THR A 334 -23.74 -44.38 21.78
C THR A 334 -24.23 -45.13 23.03
N LYS A 335 -25.24 -46.00 22.89
CA LYS A 335 -25.53 -47.04 23.91
C LYS A 335 -25.07 -48.40 23.39
N PRO A 336 -24.11 -49.09 24.03
CA PRO A 336 -23.75 -50.44 23.63
C PRO A 336 -24.87 -51.42 24.05
N GLU A 337 -25.33 -52.24 23.11
CA GLU A 337 -26.11 -53.44 23.41
C GLU A 337 -25.24 -54.38 24.25
N TYR A 338 -25.72 -54.71 25.45
CA TYR A 338 -25.17 -55.80 26.24
C TYR A 338 -25.68 -57.11 25.60
N GLU A 339 -24.77 -57.94 25.09
CA GLU A 339 -25.06 -59.33 24.74
C GLU A 339 -25.21 -60.14 26.04
N ASP A 340 -26.39 -60.77 26.19
CA ASP A 340 -26.70 -61.71 27.27
C ASP A 340 -25.94 -63.05 27.09
N ILE A 341 -25.50 -63.60 28.23
CA ILE A 341 -24.84 -64.91 28.41
C ILE A 341 -25.88 -66.03 28.42
#